data_AF-A0A4Y2ENA1-F1
#
_entry.id   AF-A0A4Y2ENA1-F1
#
_cell.length_a   1.000
_cell.length_b   1.000
_cell.length_c   1.000
_cell.angle_alpha   90.00
_cell.angle_beta   90.00
_cell.angle_gamma   90.00
#
_symmetry.space_group_name_H-M   'P 1'
#
loop_
_entity.id
_entity.type
_entity.pdbx_description
1 polymer ?
#
loop_
_entity_poly.entity_id
_entity_poly.type
_entity_poly.pdbx_seq_one_letter_code
_entity_poly.pdbx_strand_id
1 'polypeptide(L)'
;MRYLRTFCCIWDTRIGCIVIGYVSGALSVACCVGSILRLFLGLPLVLQNDDAQGEFPFNPLFFVFSAAFFAFHTIASFSLIPAVKEGQGMFIVPIVVMLFIDILLDCIAITVLGMMLGRQNDIEEFLTAGVIISSILMPLLIYSVLIVISYFEEMFQQLDQVPLQKSKSQGKNETTPSNSTGDSATSFGTIV
;
A
#
# COMPACT_ATOMS: atom_id res chain seq x y z
N MET A 1 23.55 5.68 5.27
CA MET A 1 22.10 5.63 5.52
C MET A 1 21.78 5.23 6.98
N ARG A 2 22.37 5.91 7.98
CA ARG A 2 21.97 5.74 9.40
C ARG A 2 20.90 6.76 9.85
N TYR A 3 20.63 7.78 9.03
CA TYR A 3 19.82 8.94 9.38
C TYR A 3 18.30 8.68 9.36
N LEU A 4 17.78 7.81 8.48
CA LEU A 4 16.36 7.42 8.50
C LEU A 4 16.00 6.63 9.77
N ARG A 5 16.94 5.78 10.24
CA ARG A 5 16.79 4.97 11.45
C ARG A 5 16.67 5.80 12.72
N THR A 6 17.28 6.99 12.76
CA THR A 6 17.22 7.90 13.91
C THR A 6 15.89 8.66 14.00
N PHE A 7 15.15 8.80 12.91
CA PHE A 7 13.89 9.57 12.88
C PHE A 7 12.67 8.78 13.40
N CYS A 8 12.73 7.45 13.41
CA CYS A 8 11.63 6.57 13.86
C CYS A 8 11.78 6.03 15.29
N CYS A 9 12.68 6.59 16.12
CA CYS A 9 13.14 6.00 17.38
C CYS A 9 12.08 5.74 18.48
N ILE A 10 10.82 6.10 18.30
CA ILE A 10 9.78 5.95 19.34
C ILE A 10 8.95 4.66 19.14
N TRP A 11 8.82 4.14 17.92
CA TRP A 11 7.99 2.96 17.63
C TRP A 11 8.67 1.97 16.68
N ASP A 12 8.38 0.69 16.89
CA ASP A 12 8.74 -0.39 15.97
C ASP A 12 8.12 -0.11 14.59
N THR A 13 8.97 -0.04 13.55
CA THR A 13 8.58 0.20 12.16
C THR A 13 7.49 -0.77 11.71
N ARG A 14 7.51 -2.00 12.25
CA ARG A 14 6.51 -3.03 12.01
C ARG A 14 5.12 -2.63 12.52
N ILE A 15 5.04 -2.11 13.74
CA ILE A 15 3.77 -1.65 14.34
C ILE A 15 3.27 -0.42 13.58
N GLY A 16 4.18 0.50 13.24
CA GLY A 16 3.87 1.67 12.42
C GLY A 16 3.20 1.30 11.10
N CYS A 17 3.77 0.36 10.35
CA CYS A 17 3.19 -0.12 9.09
C CYS A 17 1.79 -0.72 9.26
N ILE A 18 1.55 -1.48 10.34
CA ILE A 18 0.22 -2.06 10.61
C ILE A 18 -0.80 -0.96 10.88
N VAL A 19 -0.44 0.03 11.71
CA VAL A 19 -1.32 1.17 12.03
C VAL A 19 -1.62 1.97 10.76
N ILE A 20 -0.60 2.29 9.96
CA ILE A 20 -0.75 2.99 8.67
C ILE A 20 -1.69 2.21 7.75
N GLY A 21 -1.50 0.89 7.60
CA GLY A 21 -2.35 0.05 6.77
C GLY A 21 -3.83 0.09 7.18
N TYR A 22 -4.12 0.03 8.48
CA TYR A 22 -5.49 0.14 8.98
C TYR A 22 -6.09 1.53 8.82
N VAL A 23 -5.38 2.57 9.25
CA VAL A 23 -5.89 3.95 9.23
C VAL A 23 -6.09 4.42 7.79
N SER A 24 -5.08 4.20 6.94
CA SER A 24 -5.13 4.58 5.54
C SER A 24 -6.16 3.76 4.76
N GLY A 25 -6.25 2.45 5.03
CA GLY A 25 -7.26 1.59 4.43
C GLY A 25 -8.69 2.02 4.80
N ALA A 26 -8.94 2.29 6.09
CA ALA A 26 -10.25 2.74 6.56
C ALA A 26 -10.65 4.10 5.98
N LEU A 27 -9.72 5.07 5.97
CA LEU A 27 -9.97 6.39 5.38
C LEU A 27 -10.27 6.28 3.88
N SER A 28 -9.52 5.43 3.18
CA SER A 28 -9.73 5.19 1.75
C SER A 28 -11.09 4.55 1.45
N VAL A 29 -11.54 3.58 2.26
CA VAL A 29 -12.89 3.01 2.15
C VAL A 29 -13.95 4.10 2.33
N ALA A 30 -13.80 4.96 3.34
CA ALA A 30 -14.74 6.06 3.58
C ALA A 30 -14.80 7.03 2.38
N CYS A 31 -13.64 7.41 1.83
CA CYS A 31 -13.54 8.25 0.64
C CYS A 31 -14.11 7.58 -0.63
N CYS A 32 -13.91 6.27 -0.78
CA CYS A 32 -14.47 5.48 -1.88
C CYS A 32 -16.00 5.46 -1.82
N VAL A 33 -16.57 5.14 -0.65
CA VAL A 33 -18.02 5.16 -0.43
C VAL A 33 -18.57 6.57 -0.64
N GLY A 34 -17.89 7.62 -0.15
CA GLY A 34 -18.28 9.01 -0.39
C GLY A 34 -18.30 9.38 -1.87
N SER A 35 -17.31 8.92 -2.65
CA SER A 35 -17.24 9.14 -4.10
C SER A 35 -18.39 8.44 -4.83
N ILE A 36 -18.71 7.21 -4.42
CA ILE A 36 -19.82 6.42 -4.97
C ILE A 36 -21.17 7.07 -4.63
N LEU A 37 -21.40 7.44 -3.36
CA LEU A 37 -22.62 8.12 -2.94
C LEU A 37 -22.82 9.44 -3.69
N ARG A 38 -21.75 10.21 -3.88
CA ARG A 38 -21.81 11.46 -4.65
C ARG A 38 -22.14 11.22 -6.12
N LEU A 39 -21.64 10.13 -6.72
CA LEU A 39 -22.04 9.74 -8.07
C LEU A 39 -23.54 9.37 -8.13
N PHE A 40 -24.02 8.54 -7.22
CA PHE A 40 -25.42 8.09 -7.20
C PHE A 40 -26.43 9.18 -6.83
N LEU A 41 -26.06 10.14 -5.98
CA LEU A 41 -26.94 11.24 -5.57
C LEU A 41 -26.81 12.46 -6.49
N GLY A 42 -25.59 12.74 -6.98
CA GLY A 42 -25.33 13.88 -7.86
C GLY A 42 -25.79 13.66 -9.30
N LEU A 43 -25.66 12.44 -9.84
CA LEU A 43 -26.05 12.14 -11.21
C LEU A 43 -27.56 12.33 -11.46
N PRO A 44 -28.49 11.84 -10.61
CA PRO A 44 -29.92 12.09 -10.77
C PRO A 44 -30.30 13.57 -10.65
N LEU A 45 -29.67 14.31 -9.72
CA LEU A 45 -29.93 15.74 -9.54
C LEU A 45 -29.54 16.57 -10.77
N VAL A 46 -28.44 16.22 -11.44
CA VAL A 46 -27.99 16.89 -12.68
C VAL A 46 -28.82 16.46 -13.88
N LEU A 47 -29.28 15.21 -13.94
CA LEU A 47 -30.14 14.73 -15.02
C LEU A 47 -31.60 15.23 -14.93
N GLN A 48 -32.07 15.61 -13.73
CA GLN A 48 -33.44 16.08 -13.52
C GLN A 48 -33.62 17.60 -13.61
N ASN A 49 -32.56 18.39 -13.41
CA ASN A 49 -32.59 19.84 -13.58
C ASN A 49 -31.90 20.25 -14.89
N ASP A 50 -32.70 20.49 -15.94
CA ASP A 50 -32.22 21.05 -17.22
C ASP A 50 -31.52 22.42 -17.03
N ASP A 51 -31.93 23.20 -16.02
CA ASP A 51 -31.33 24.50 -15.70
C ASP A 51 -29.94 24.40 -15.05
N ALA A 52 -29.60 23.26 -14.41
CA ALA A 52 -28.33 23.04 -13.73
C ALA A 52 -27.23 22.45 -14.64
N GLN A 53 -27.60 21.95 -15.84
CA GLN A 53 -26.65 21.40 -16.81
C GLN A 53 -25.64 22.44 -17.34
N GLY A 54 -25.90 23.74 -17.14
CA GLY A 54 -24.99 24.83 -17.53
C GLY A 54 -24.02 25.31 -16.45
N GLU A 55 -24.35 25.15 -15.17
CA GLU A 55 -23.58 25.77 -14.06
C GLU A 55 -22.54 24.86 -13.43
N PHE A 56 -22.70 23.54 -13.51
CA PHE A 56 -21.71 22.57 -13.04
C PHE A 56 -21.33 21.61 -14.16
N PRO A 57 -20.06 21.58 -14.63
CA PRO A 57 -19.59 20.53 -15.52
C PRO A 57 -19.54 19.22 -14.74
N PHE A 58 -20.68 18.51 -14.69
CA PHE A 58 -20.75 17.20 -14.07
C PHE A 58 -19.98 16.22 -14.96
N ASN A 59 -18.72 15.95 -14.61
CA ASN A 59 -17.90 14.98 -15.31
C ASN A 59 -17.96 13.62 -14.58
N PRO A 60 -18.83 12.67 -14.99
CA PRO A 60 -18.98 11.38 -14.33
C PRO A 60 -17.66 10.60 -14.29
N LEU A 61 -16.77 10.82 -15.27
CA LEU A 61 -15.45 10.18 -15.29
C LEU A 61 -14.60 10.59 -14.08
N PHE A 62 -14.66 11.85 -13.64
CA PHE A 62 -13.89 12.31 -12.48
C PHE A 62 -14.25 11.50 -11.22
N PHE A 63 -15.55 11.28 -10.98
CA PHE A 63 -16.01 10.51 -9.82
C PHE A 63 -15.65 9.02 -9.92
N VAL A 64 -15.73 8.43 -11.12
CA VAL A 64 -15.33 7.04 -11.35
C VAL A 64 -13.82 6.86 -11.14
N PHE A 65 -13.00 7.79 -11.64
CA PHE A 65 -11.55 7.76 -11.42
C PHE A 65 -11.19 7.93 -9.94
N SER A 66 -11.86 8.83 -9.21
CA SER A 66 -11.66 8.96 -7.76
C SER A 66 -12.04 7.69 -7.01
N ALA A 67 -13.20 7.09 -7.31
CA ALA A 67 -13.63 5.85 -6.66
C ALA A 67 -12.68 4.68 -6.96
N ALA A 68 -12.23 4.54 -8.21
CA ALA A 68 -11.24 3.53 -8.58
C ALA A 68 -9.90 3.75 -7.87
N PHE A 69 -9.42 5.00 -7.79
CA PHE A 69 -8.21 5.36 -7.05
C PHE A 69 -8.29 4.93 -5.59
N PHE A 70 -9.38 5.28 -4.88
CA PHE A 70 -9.56 4.87 -3.49
C PHE A 70 -9.74 3.35 -3.33
N ALA A 71 -10.34 2.66 -4.30
CA ALA A 71 -10.40 1.20 -4.28
C ALA A 71 -9.00 0.57 -4.34
N PHE A 72 -8.14 1.04 -5.26
CA PHE A 72 -6.74 0.58 -5.33
C PHE A 72 -5.96 0.93 -4.07
N HIS A 73 -6.19 2.12 -3.51
CA HIS A 73 -5.56 2.58 -2.28
C HIS A 73 -5.94 1.69 -1.10
N THR A 74 -7.20 1.32 -1.00
CA THR A 74 -7.71 0.38 0.00
C THR A 74 -7.01 -0.97 -0.10
N ILE A 75 -6.89 -1.51 -1.31
CA ILE A 75 -6.22 -2.80 -1.56
C ILE A 75 -4.75 -2.72 -1.14
N ALA A 76 -4.02 -1.67 -1.56
CA ALA A 76 -2.62 -1.47 -1.23
C ALA A 76 -2.41 -1.29 0.29
N SER A 77 -3.29 -0.53 0.95
CA SER A 77 -3.22 -0.26 2.39
C SER A 77 -3.48 -1.53 3.21
N PHE A 78 -4.49 -2.32 2.84
CA PHE A 78 -4.76 -3.57 3.54
C PHE A 78 -3.78 -4.69 3.18
N SER A 79 -3.16 -4.68 2.00
CA SER A 79 -2.11 -5.64 1.65
C SER A 79 -0.81 -5.42 2.43
N LEU A 80 -0.57 -4.20 2.94
CA LEU A 80 0.57 -3.91 3.82
C LEU A 80 0.51 -4.74 5.12
N ILE A 81 -0.67 -5.00 5.66
CA ILE A 81 -0.85 -5.72 6.94
C ILE A 81 -0.35 -7.18 6.87
N PRO A 82 -0.83 -8.03 5.95
CA PRO A 82 -0.30 -9.38 5.78
C PRO A 82 1.16 -9.35 5.31
N ALA A 83 1.57 -8.39 4.47
CA ALA A 83 2.96 -8.26 4.05
C ALA A 83 3.93 -8.12 5.24
N VAL A 84 3.54 -7.30 6.23
CA VAL A 84 4.30 -7.05 7.46
C VAL A 84 4.22 -8.24 8.45
N LYS A 85 3.10 -8.95 8.48
CA LYS A 85 2.91 -10.13 9.34
C LYS A 85 3.67 -11.35 8.83
N GLU A 86 3.63 -11.59 7.52
CA GLU A 86 4.21 -12.75 6.86
C GLU A 86 5.64 -12.52 6.35
N GLY A 87 6.13 -11.27 6.38
CA GLY A 87 7.47 -10.95 5.92
C GLY A 87 7.61 -11.11 4.41
N GLN A 88 6.61 -10.69 3.63
CA GLN A 88 6.65 -10.74 2.17
C GLN A 88 6.83 -9.33 1.57
N GLY A 89 8.09 -8.97 1.29
CA GLY A 89 8.45 -7.60 0.86
C GLY A 89 7.84 -7.16 -0.47
N MET A 90 7.52 -8.09 -1.37
CA MET A 90 6.89 -7.76 -2.67
C MET A 90 5.51 -7.11 -2.53
N PHE A 91 4.76 -7.45 -1.48
CA PHE A 91 3.41 -6.89 -1.23
C PHE A 91 3.44 -5.48 -0.62
N ILE A 92 4.62 -4.97 -0.28
CA ILE A 92 4.83 -3.61 0.24
C ILE A 92 5.04 -2.61 -0.90
N VAL A 93 5.54 -3.07 -2.06
CA VAL A 93 5.81 -2.19 -3.22
C VAL A 93 4.57 -1.39 -3.66
N PRO A 94 3.37 -1.98 -3.79
CA PRO A 94 2.19 -1.23 -4.20
C PRO A 94 1.85 -0.06 -3.26
N ILE A 95 1.98 -0.25 -1.93
CA ILE A 95 1.67 0.81 -0.97
C ILE A 95 2.74 1.91 -0.97
N VAL A 96 4.01 1.57 -1.19
CA VAL A 96 5.07 2.57 -1.36
C VAL A 96 4.76 3.47 -2.56
N VAL A 97 4.44 2.86 -3.71
CA VAL A 97 4.08 3.62 -4.93
C VAL A 97 2.82 4.45 -4.69
N MET A 98 1.81 3.88 -4.04
CA MET A 98 0.55 4.58 -3.78
C MET A 98 0.75 5.81 -2.88
N LEU A 99 1.53 5.67 -1.81
CA LEU A 99 1.84 6.78 -0.91
C LEU A 99 2.62 7.91 -1.59
N PHE A 100 3.49 7.59 -2.56
CA PHE A 100 4.12 8.63 -3.40
C PHE A 100 3.10 9.35 -4.30
N ILE A 101 2.16 8.61 -4.87
CA ILE A 101 1.08 9.20 -5.66
C ILE A 101 0.20 10.10 -4.79
N ASP A 102 -0.08 9.71 -3.55
CA ASP A 102 -0.83 10.54 -2.60
C ASP A 102 -0.14 11.90 -2.35
N ILE A 103 1.18 11.90 -2.15
CA ILE A 103 1.97 13.14 -1.97
C ILE A 103 1.81 14.04 -3.19
N LEU A 104 1.89 13.48 -4.40
CA LEU A 104 1.75 14.25 -5.63
C LEU A 104 0.33 14.81 -5.79
N LEU A 105 -0.69 14.00 -5.47
CA LEU A 105 -2.08 14.42 -5.53
C LEU A 105 -2.41 15.50 -4.50
N ASP A 106 -1.89 15.42 -3.28
CA ASP A 106 -2.09 16.44 -2.25
C ASP A 106 -1.39 17.75 -2.62
N CYS A 107 -0.18 17.70 -3.18
CA CYS A 107 0.49 18.89 -3.76
C CYS A 107 -0.36 19.57 -4.84
N ILE A 108 -0.93 18.78 -5.76
CA ILE A 108 -1.81 19.30 -6.82
C ILE A 108 -3.08 19.88 -6.19
N ALA A 109 -3.67 19.19 -5.21
CA ALA A 109 -4.87 19.65 -4.53
C ALA A 109 -4.65 20.99 -3.82
N ILE A 110 -3.59 21.14 -3.03
CA ILE A 110 -3.22 22.40 -2.37
C ILE A 110 -3.04 23.52 -3.38
N THR A 111 -2.37 23.24 -4.51
CA THR A 111 -2.17 24.23 -5.58
C THR A 111 -3.51 24.69 -6.17
N VAL A 112 -4.40 23.74 -6.49
CA VAL A 112 -5.72 24.04 -7.05
C VAL A 112 -6.60 24.80 -6.05
N LEU A 113 -6.63 24.37 -4.79
CA LEU A 113 -7.37 25.07 -3.73
C LEU A 113 -6.84 26.49 -3.53
N GLY A 114 -5.52 26.69 -3.52
CA GLY A 114 -4.90 28.00 -3.41
C GLY A 114 -5.25 28.93 -4.59
N MET A 115 -5.28 28.39 -5.82
CA MET A 115 -5.71 29.15 -7.00
C MET A 115 -7.20 29.52 -6.95
N MET A 116 -8.04 28.64 -6.40
CA MET A 116 -9.48 28.87 -6.24
C MET A 116 -9.78 29.92 -5.16
N LEU A 117 -8.99 29.94 -4.08
CA LEU A 117 -9.14 30.90 -2.99
C LEU A 117 -9.00 32.35 -3.46
N GLY A 118 -8.13 32.62 -4.44
CA GLY A 118 -8.00 33.94 -5.05
C GLY A 118 -9.13 34.35 -6.03
N ARG A 119 -10.10 33.46 -6.28
CA ARG A 119 -11.16 33.66 -7.29
C ARG A 119 -12.59 33.51 -6.77
N GLN A 120 -12.83 32.74 -5.70
CA GLN A 120 -14.18 32.43 -5.22
C GLN A 120 -14.35 32.81 -3.74
N ASN A 121 -14.92 33.99 -3.51
CA ASN A 121 -15.15 34.53 -2.16
C ASN A 121 -16.30 33.81 -1.42
N ASP A 122 -17.29 33.27 -2.14
CA ASP A 122 -18.49 32.67 -1.53
C ASP A 122 -18.22 31.34 -0.81
N ILE A 123 -17.08 30.70 -1.11
CA ILE A 123 -16.65 29.45 -0.47
C ILE A 123 -15.26 29.57 0.18
N GLU A 124 -14.80 30.80 0.41
CA GLU A 124 -13.44 31.11 0.90
C GLU A 124 -13.10 30.42 2.23
N GLU A 125 -14.04 30.41 3.18
CA GLU A 125 -13.87 29.74 4.48
C GLU A 125 -13.66 28.22 4.30
N PHE A 126 -14.43 27.60 3.41
CA PHE A 126 -14.32 26.17 3.13
C PHE A 126 -13.02 25.83 2.42
N LEU A 127 -12.61 26.66 1.45
CA LEU A 127 -11.34 26.51 0.73
C LEU A 127 -10.15 26.68 1.67
N THR A 128 -10.19 27.67 2.57
CA THR A 128 -9.14 27.94 3.55
C THR A 128 -9.02 26.79 4.55
N ALA A 129 -10.15 26.28 5.06
CA ALA A 129 -10.16 25.10 5.91
C ALA A 129 -9.54 23.89 5.20
N GLY A 130 -9.85 23.68 3.92
CA GLY A 130 -9.26 22.63 3.09
C GLY A 130 -7.74 22.76 2.98
N VAL A 131 -7.22 23.96 2.68
CA VAL A 131 -5.77 24.22 2.59
C VAL A 131 -5.07 23.95 3.93
N ILE A 132 -5.64 24.40 5.04
CA ILE A 132 -5.07 24.19 6.38
C ILE A 132 -5.01 22.70 6.71
N ILE A 133 -6.09 21.96 6.47
CA ILE A 133 -6.16 20.52 6.75
C ILE A 133 -5.13 19.76 5.90
N SER A 134 -5.07 20.00 4.58
CA SER A 134 -4.05 19.38 3.72
C SER A 134 -2.63 19.72 4.16
N SER A 135 -2.38 20.99 4.54
CA SER A 135 -1.05 21.41 5.01
C SER A 135 -0.61 20.70 6.29
N ILE A 136 -1.54 20.35 7.19
CA ILE A 136 -1.26 19.59 8.42
C ILE A 136 -1.10 18.10 8.13
N LEU A 137 -1.88 17.55 7.20
CA LEU A 137 -1.82 16.14 6.82
C LEU A 137 -0.56 15.81 6.01
N MET A 138 -0.02 16.76 5.24
CA MET A 138 1.14 16.54 4.38
C MET A 138 2.40 16.06 5.15
N PRO A 139 2.82 16.67 6.28
CA PRO A 139 3.89 16.11 7.11
C PRO A 139 3.61 14.70 7.65
N LEU A 140 2.35 14.41 8.01
CA LEU A 140 1.94 13.08 8.49
C LEU A 140 2.03 12.03 7.37
N LEU A 141 1.65 12.40 6.16
CA LEU A 141 1.75 11.56 4.97
C LEU A 141 3.23 11.25 4.68
N ILE A 142 4.09 12.27 4.64
CA ILE A 142 5.54 12.12 4.44
C ILE A 142 6.14 11.21 5.53
N TYR A 143 5.78 11.44 6.79
CA TYR A 143 6.24 10.59 7.89
C TYR A 143 5.80 9.12 7.72
N SER A 144 4.58 8.89 7.28
CA SER A 144 4.06 7.55 6.99
C SER A 144 4.85 6.86 5.87
N VAL A 145 5.17 7.60 4.80
CA VAL A 145 5.99 7.09 3.69
C VAL A 145 7.38 6.68 4.19
N LEU A 146 8.01 7.50 5.03
CA LEU A 146 9.32 7.20 5.59
C LEU A 146 9.32 5.95 6.47
N ILE A 147 8.25 5.71 7.25
CA ILE A 147 8.09 4.49 8.04
C ILE A 147 8.01 3.26 7.12
N VAL A 148 7.13 3.31 6.10
CA VAL A 148 6.92 2.19 5.19
C VAL A 148 8.20 1.88 4.40
N ILE A 149 8.91 2.91 3.92
CA ILE A 149 10.20 2.74 3.25
C ILE A 149 11.26 2.18 4.20
N SER A 150 11.32 2.67 5.44
CA SER A 150 12.28 2.15 6.43
C SER A 150 12.05 0.66 6.69
N TYR A 151 10.80 0.24 6.87
CA TYR A 151 10.46 -1.17 7.04
C TYR A 151 10.77 -2.01 5.80
N PHE A 152 10.49 -1.47 4.61
CA PHE A 152 10.85 -2.10 3.34
C PHE A 152 12.36 -2.31 3.22
N GLU A 153 13.18 -1.30 3.51
CA GLU A 153 14.64 -1.42 3.50
C GLU A 153 15.14 -2.46 4.51
N GLU A 154 14.58 -2.49 5.72
CA GLU A 154 14.94 -3.48 6.75
C GLU A 154 14.69 -4.92 6.28
N MET A 155 13.58 -5.14 5.57
CA MET A 155 13.25 -6.43 4.98
C MET A 155 14.24 -6.87 3.89
N PHE A 156 14.64 -5.96 3.00
CA PHE A 156 15.60 -6.28 1.93
C PHE A 156 17.01 -6.51 2.47
N GLN A 157 17.44 -5.73 3.47
CA GLN A 157 18.74 -5.92 4.12
C GLN A 157 18.83 -7.24 4.88
N GLN A 158 17.71 -7.72 5.46
CA GLN A 158 17.66 -9.05 6.07
C GLN A 158 17.75 -10.18 5.03
N LEU A 159 17.14 -10.02 3.85
CA LEU A 159 17.24 -11.03 2.78
C LEU A 159 18.67 -11.21 2.25
N ASP A 160 19.46 -10.13 2.14
CA ASP A 160 20.87 -10.22 1.70
C ASP A 160 21.79 -10.92 2.72
N GLN A 161 21.37 -11.03 3.99
CA GLN A 161 22.12 -11.72 5.05
C GLN A 161 21.74 -13.20 5.21
N VAL A 162 20.66 -13.66 4.57
CA VAL A 162 20.26 -15.06 4.57
C VAL A 162 20.73 -15.70 3.26
N PRO A 163 21.77 -16.55 3.24
CA PRO A 163 22.11 -17.27 2.04
C PRO A 163 20.90 -18.09 1.60
N LEU A 164 20.55 -17.97 0.32
CA LEU A 164 19.56 -18.79 -0.41
C LEU A 164 19.90 -20.28 -0.28
N GLN A 165 19.61 -20.88 0.87
CA GLN A 165 19.74 -22.31 1.09
C GLN A 165 18.50 -22.83 1.82
N LYS A 166 17.45 -23.05 1.03
CA LYS A 166 16.42 -24.08 1.19
C LYS A 166 15.63 -24.06 -0.13
N SER A 167 15.37 -25.14 -0.84
CA SER A 167 15.53 -26.56 -0.57
C SER A 167 15.38 -27.24 -1.94
N LYS A 168 16.42 -27.89 -2.45
CA LYS A 168 16.27 -28.92 -3.48
C LYS A 168 17.02 -30.15 -3.01
N SER A 169 16.23 -31.19 -2.75
CA SER A 169 16.63 -32.60 -2.69
C SER A 169 17.42 -33.04 -1.44
N GLN A 170 16.73 -33.74 -0.53
CA GLN A 170 17.00 -35.17 -0.39
C GLN A 170 15.92 -35.83 0.46
N GLY A 171 15.17 -36.75 -0.17
CA GLY A 171 14.54 -37.83 0.56
C GLY A 171 15.62 -38.69 1.22
N LYS A 172 15.42 -38.99 2.49
CA LYS A 172 15.93 -40.20 3.14
C LYS A 172 15.16 -40.38 4.45
N ASN A 173 14.12 -41.20 4.40
CA ASN A 173 13.56 -41.80 5.60
C ASN A 173 14.61 -42.74 6.21
N GLU A 174 14.97 -42.45 7.45
CA GLU A 174 15.21 -43.34 8.61
C GLU A 174 15.68 -44.79 8.36
N THR A 175 16.91 -45.14 8.75
CA THR A 175 17.32 -45.80 10.04
C THR A 175 17.33 -47.34 9.90
N THR A 176 18.49 -48.03 9.97
CA THR A 176 19.01 -48.72 11.18
C THR A 176 20.36 -49.40 10.85
N PRO A 177 21.34 -49.50 11.77
CA PRO A 177 22.64 -50.12 11.52
C PRO A 177 22.66 -51.61 11.94
N SER A 178 23.36 -52.44 11.17
CA SER A 178 23.79 -53.77 11.63
C SER A 178 25.10 -54.18 10.94
N ASN A 179 26.14 -54.37 11.77
CA ASN A 179 27.39 -55.03 11.43
C ASN A 179 27.16 -56.48 10.99
N SER A 180 27.75 -56.90 9.87
CA SER A 180 28.28 -58.26 9.71
C SER A 180 29.29 -58.34 8.57
N THR A 181 30.46 -58.84 8.95
CA THR A 181 31.60 -59.37 8.18
C THR A 181 31.20 -60.31 7.03
N GLY A 182 31.95 -60.31 5.91
CA GLY A 182 32.05 -61.47 5.01
C GLY A 182 32.06 -61.20 3.51
N ASP A 183 33.27 -61.16 2.95
CA ASP A 183 33.73 -61.84 1.72
C ASP A 183 32.97 -61.81 0.37
N SER A 184 33.79 -61.50 -0.64
CA SER A 184 33.89 -62.13 -1.97
C SER A 184 32.96 -61.70 -3.12
N ALA A 185 33.63 -61.25 -4.18
CA ALA A 185 33.13 -61.04 -5.53
C ALA A 185 32.78 -62.37 -6.23
N THR A 186 31.74 -62.39 -7.07
CA THR A 186 31.76 -62.64 -8.54
C THR A 186 30.39 -63.12 -9.07
N SER A 187 29.95 -62.44 -10.15
CA SER A 187 29.23 -62.92 -11.35
C SER A 187 28.46 -64.24 -11.33
N PHE A 188 27.19 -64.23 -11.76
CA PHE A 188 26.71 -64.86 -13.01
C PHE A 188 25.22 -64.51 -13.25
N GLY A 189 24.88 -64.17 -14.51
CA GLY A 189 23.50 -63.98 -14.99
C GLY A 189 22.93 -65.25 -15.65
N THR A 190 21.86 -65.04 -16.45
CA THR A 190 21.04 -66.00 -17.25
C THR A 190 19.81 -66.49 -16.46
N ILE A 191 18.55 -66.55 -16.96
CA ILE A 191 17.93 -67.00 -18.24
C ILE A 191 16.61 -66.19 -18.40
N VAL A 192 16.13 -65.76 -19.57
CA VAL A 192 15.78 -66.51 -20.81
C VAL A 192 16.29 -65.84 -22.07
#